data_AF-A0A3D2R3U7-F1
#
_entry.id   AF-A0A3D2R3U7-F1
#
_cell.length_a   1.000
_cell.length_b   1.000
_cell.length_c   1.000
_cell.angle_alpha   90.00
_cell.angle_beta   90.00
_cell.angle_gamma   90.00
#
_symmetry.space_group_name_H-M   'P 1'
#
loop_
_entity.id
_entity.type
_entity.pdbx_description
1 polymer ?
#
loop_
_entity_poly.entity_id
_entity_poly.type
_entity_poly.pdbx_seq_one_letter_code
_entity_poly.pdbx_strand_id
1 'polypeptide(L)' 'MAGDFNNTAFSYAYDQITAQYEDAFQKQGHGLGATYHFNRLPLRIDFIFSDPSIDVLDFETLEESRSDHLPIMARFRR' A
#
# COMPACT_ATOMS: atom_id res chain seq x y z
N MET A 1 -3.98 -8.52 4.55
CA MET A 1 -4.65 -8.52 3.23
C MET A 1 -3.77 -7.75 2.25
N ALA A 2 -3.67 -8.16 0.98
CA ALA A 2 -2.92 -7.42 -0.03
C ALA A 2 -3.67 -7.45 -1.37
N GLY A 3 -3.59 -6.37 -2.16
CA GLY A 3 -4.16 -6.33 -3.51
C GLY A 3 -4.25 -4.93 -4.11
N ASP A 4 -4.74 -4.87 -5.35
CA ASP A 4 -5.21 -3.66 -6.03
C ASP A 4 -6.66 -3.38 -5.62
N PHE A 5 -6.90 -2.22 -5.03
CA PHE A 5 -8.21 -1.81 -4.55
C PHE A 5 -8.91 -0.82 -5.49
N ASN A 6 -8.25 -0.36 -6.56
CA ASN A 6 -8.74 0.68 -7.49
C ASN A 6 -9.28 1.93 -6.77
N ASN A 7 -8.74 2.22 -5.59
CA ASN A 7 -9.15 3.29 -4.70
C ASN A 7 -7.90 3.94 -4.11
N THR A 8 -7.96 5.24 -3.83
CA THR A 8 -6.82 5.94 -3.22
C THR A 8 -6.88 5.89 -1.70
N ALA A 9 -5.79 6.27 -1.03
CA ALA A 9 -5.73 6.44 0.42
C ALA A 9 -6.63 7.57 0.99
N PHE A 10 -7.49 8.17 0.14
CA PHE A 10 -8.45 9.20 0.51
C PHE A 10 -9.90 8.77 0.23
N SER A 11 -10.12 7.50 -0.13
CA SER A 11 -11.45 6.99 -0.42
C SER A 11 -12.16 6.49 0.83
N TYR A 12 -13.50 6.52 0.80
CA TYR A 12 -14.32 5.91 1.86
C TYR A 12 -14.00 4.42 2.06
N ALA A 13 -13.72 3.69 0.97
CA ALA A 13 -13.38 2.27 1.07
C ALA A 13 -12.08 2.05 1.85
N TYR A 14 -11.06 2.90 1.61
CA TYR A 14 -9.83 2.89 2.37
C TYR A 14 -10.10 3.18 3.86
N ASP A 15 -10.89 4.23 4.16
CA ASP A 15 -11.24 4.60 5.54
C ASP A 15 -11.90 3.45 6.30
N GLN A 16 -12.82 2.71 5.66
CA GLN A 16 -13.48 1.56 6.28
C GLN A 16 -12.53 0.42 6.59
N ILE A 17 -11.53 0.17 5.74
CA ILE A 17 -10.52 -0.88 5.98
C ILE A 17 -9.59 -0.43 7.10
N THR A 18 -9.09 0.80 7.06
CA THR A 18 -8.15 1.32 8.07
C THR A 18 -8.80 1.58 9.43
N ALA A 19 -10.12 1.52 9.54
CA ALA A 19 -10.81 1.53 10.82
C ALA A 19 -10.51 0.27 11.67
N GLN A 20 -10.07 -0.84 11.04
CA GLN A 20 -9.79 -2.11 11.71
C GLN A 20 -8.39 -2.66 11.44
N TYR A 21 -7.73 -2.26 10.35
CA TYR A 21 -6.43 -2.76 9.93
C TYR A 21 -5.41 -1.64 9.81
N GLU A 22 -4.12 -1.98 9.90
CA GLU A 22 -3.03 -1.05 9.66
C GLU A 22 -2.56 -1.12 8.20
N ASP A 23 -2.38 0.03 7.55
CA ASP A 23 -1.73 0.13 6.24
C ASP A 23 -0.21 0.04 6.40
N ALA A 24 0.41 -1.00 5.85
CA ALA A 24 1.85 -1.23 5.97
C ALA A 24 2.70 -0.08 5.39
N PHE A 25 2.23 0.60 4.33
CA PHE A 25 2.92 1.77 3.78
C PHE A 25 2.85 2.95 4.75
N GLN A 26 1.73 3.15 5.45
CA GLN A 26 1.65 4.21 6.46
C GLN A 26 2.59 3.95 7.64
N LYS A 27 2.84 2.69 7.97
CA LYS A 27 3.71 2.30 9.09
C LYS A 27 5.20 2.45 8.78
N GLN A 28 5.63 2.03 7.59
CA GLN A 28 7.06 1.94 7.25
C GLN A 28 7.43 2.42 5.83
N GLY A 29 6.46 2.88 5.05
CA GLY A 29 6.69 3.39 3.71
C GLY A 29 7.25 4.81 3.70
N HIS A 30 7.76 5.20 2.54
CA HIS A 30 8.35 6.52 2.31
C HIS A 30 7.87 7.14 0.99
N GLY A 31 7.91 8.48 0.92
CA GLY A 31 7.53 9.22 -0.28
C GLY A 31 6.03 9.16 -0.57
N LEU A 32 5.68 9.20 -1.86
CA LEU A 32 4.27 9.18 -2.31
C LEU A 32 3.68 7.76 -2.35
N GLY A 33 4.52 6.72 -2.35
CA GLY A 33 4.09 5.33 -2.42
C GLY A 33 3.31 4.98 -3.69
N ALA A 34 3.63 5.64 -4.81
CA ALA A 34 2.92 5.43 -6.06
C ALA A 34 3.08 3.98 -6.52
N THR A 35 1.96 3.31 -6.80
CA THR A 35 1.94 1.95 -7.35
C THR A 35 1.41 1.93 -8.78
N TYR A 36 0.79 3.02 -9.24
CA TYR A 36 0.24 3.14 -10.58
C TYR A 36 0.37 4.58 -11.10
N HIS A 37 0.68 4.74 -12.39
CA HIS A 37 0.84 6.06 -13.03
C HIS A 37 -0.28 6.36 -14.03
N PHE A 38 -1.41 6.85 -13.52
CA PHE A 38 -2.52 7.26 -14.38
C PHE A 38 -2.24 8.61 -15.05
N ASN A 39 -1.99 8.64 -16.36
CA ASN A 39 -1.74 9.89 -17.10
C ASN A 39 -0.66 10.79 -16.45
N ARG A 40 0.44 10.18 -16.00
CA ARG A 40 1.54 10.82 -15.23
C ARG A 40 1.20 11.25 -13.80
N LEU A 41 -0.01 11.03 -13.32
CA LEU A 41 -0.36 11.21 -11.91
C LEU A 41 0.08 9.96 -11.13
N PRO A 42 1.02 10.08 -10.17
CA PRO A 42 1.36 8.98 -9.27
C PRO A 42 0.19 8.69 -8.33
N LEU A 43 -0.36 7.48 -8.40
CA LEU A 43 -1.44 6.99 -7.56
C LEU A 43 -0.98 5.79 -6.75
N ARG A 44 -1.41 5.72 -5.50
CA ARG A 44 -1.29 4.54 -4.64
C ARG A 44 -2.65 3.87 -4.55
N ILE A 45 -2.82 2.76 -5.30
CA ILE A 45 -4.06 1.98 -5.37
C ILE A 45 -3.88 0.52 -4.97
N ASP A 46 -2.62 0.09 -4.83
CA ASP A 46 -2.25 -1.19 -4.25
C ASP A 46 -1.89 -1.01 -2.78
N PHE A 47 -2.39 -1.89 -1.93
CA PHE A 47 -2.21 -1.80 -0.48
C PHE A 47 -1.85 -3.16 0.11
N ILE A 48 -1.07 -3.13 1.19
CA ILE A 48 -0.88 -4.27 2.10
C ILE A 48 -1.35 -3.82 3.48
N PHE A 49 -2.39 -4.48 3.99
CA PHE A 49 -2.94 -4.25 5.31
C PHE A 49 -2.57 -5.40 6.27
N SER A 50 -2.26 -5.07 7.52
CA SER A 50 -2.02 -6.04 8.59
C SER A 50 -3.01 -5.85 9.75
N ASP A 51 -3.21 -6.92 10.53
CA ASP A 51 -3.86 -6.79 11.83
C ASP A 51 -2.99 -5.91 12.76
N PRO A 52 -3.56 -5.07 13.63
CA PRO A 52 -2.79 -4.22 14.54
C PRO A 52 -1.86 -4.97 15.51
N SER A 53 -2.07 -6.28 15.71
CA SER A 53 -1.19 -7.13 16.51
C SER A 53 0.08 -7.61 15.78
N ILE A 54 0.25 -7.27 14.50
CA ILE A 54 1.39 -7.66 13.68
C ILE A 54 2.31 -6.46 13.48
N ASP A 55 3.58 -6.60 13.84
CA ASP A 55 4.60 -5.58 13.60
C ASP A 55 4.91 -5.47 12.10
N VAL A 56 4.71 -4.27 11.53
CA VAL A 56 5.24 -3.92 10.21
C VAL A 56 6.69 -3.47 10.38
N LEU A 57 7.63 -4.27 9.89
CA LEU A 57 9.06 -4.02 10.04
C LEU A 57 9.65 -3.19 8.90
N ASP A 58 9.05 -3.26 7.72
CA ASP A 58 9.57 -2.66 6.51
C ASP A 58 8.50 -2.58 5.42
N PHE A 59 8.63 -1.60 4.52
CA PHE A 59 7.81 -1.47 3.33
C PHE A 59 8.62 -0.85 2.18
N GLU A 60 8.56 -1.49 1.01
CA GLU A 60 9.23 -1.02 -0.19
C GLU A 60 8.30 -1.04 -1.39
N THR A 61 8.40 -0.01 -2.24
CA THR A 61 7.84 -0.02 -3.60
C THR A 61 8.97 -0.26 -4.57
N LEU A 62 8.87 -1.32 -5.37
CA LEU A 62 9.92 -1.69 -6.32
C LEU A 62 9.74 -0.89 -7.61
N GLU A 63 10.77 -0.14 -8.01
CA GLU A 63 10.72 0.77 -9.17
C GLU A 63 10.70 0.02 -10.51
N GLU A 64 11.16 -1.23 -10.55
CA GLU A 64 11.15 -2.06 -11.75
C GLU A 64 9.90 -2.96 -11.79
N SER A 65 9.13 -2.83 -12.86
CA SER A 65 7.96 -3.68 -13.10
C SER A 65 7.86 -4.14 -14.55
N ARG A 66 7.31 -5.34 -14.73
CA ARG A 66 6.83 -5.87 -16.02
C ARG A 66 5.30 -5.71 -16.18
N SER A 67 4.71 -4.90 -15.30
CA SER A 67 3.29 -4.56 -15.24
C SER A 67 3.13 -3.04 -15.33
N ASP A 68 1.91 -2.57 -15.57
CA ASP A 68 1.54 -1.16 -15.43
C ASP A 68 1.43 -0.72 -13.95
N HIS A 69 1.47 -1.68 -13.02
CA HIS A 69 1.61 -1.45 -11.58
C HIS A 69 3.03 -1.73 -11.10
N LEU A 70 3.52 -0.93 -10.14
CA LEU A 70 4.75 -1.20 -9.39
C LEU A 70 4.48 -2.18 -8.25
N PRO A 71 5.29 -3.25 -8.10
CA PRO A 71 5.14 -4.17 -6.98
C PRO A 71 5.41 -3.48 -5.64
N ILE A 72 4.65 -3.86 -4.63
CA ILE A 72 4.88 -3.47 -3.23
C ILE A 72 5.20 -4.68 -2.37
N MET A 73 6.12 -4.49 -1.43
CA MET A 73 6.59 -5.53 -0.52
C MET A 73 6.53 -4.99 0.91
N ALA A 74 6.11 -5.83 1.85
CA ALA A 74 6.13 -5.53 3.27
C ALA A 74 6.69 -6.71 4.06
N ARG A 75 7.46 -6.42 5.10
CA ARG A 75 8.03 -7.42 6.01
C ARG A 75 7.35 -7.33 7.37
N PHE A 76 6.97 -8.47 7.92
CA PHE A 76 6.19 -8.56 9.15
C PHE A 76 6.90 -9.39 10.22
N ARG A 77 6.56 -9.11 11.49
CA ARG A 77 6.87 -9.97 12.64
C ARG A 77 5.63 -10.09 13.52
N ARG A 78 5.49 -11.24 14.15
CA ARG A 78 4.45 -11.52 15.13
C ARG A 78 5.08 -11.80 16.49
#